data_AF-A0A7X6AU11-F1
#
_entry.id   AF-A0A7X6AU11-F1
#
_cell.length_a   1.000
_cell.length_b   1.000
_cell.length_c   1.000
_cell.angle_alpha   90.00
_cell.angle_beta   90.00
_cell.angle_gamma   90.00
#
_symmetry.space_group_name_H-M   'P 1'
#
loop_
_entity.id
_entity.type
_entity.pdbx_description
1 polymer ?
#
loop_
_entity_poly.entity_id
_entity_poly.type
_entity_poly.pdbx_seq_one_letter_code
_entity_poly.pdbx_strand_id
1 'polypeptide(L)' 'MPALVEAFSSPRPAVEAVRELGDPIAVWPAVFHALWSGVLRVRLDEPLHERAIVSVARQEAGAA' A
#
# COMPACT_ATOMS: atom_id res chain seq x y z
N MET A 1 -9.81 2.84 -4.75
CA MET A 1 -8.95 3.79 -3.99
C MET A 1 -7.90 4.41 -4.92
N PRO A 2 -8.28 5.35 -5.82
CA PRO A 2 -7.37 5.85 -6.86
C PRO A 2 -6.13 6.58 -6.30
N ALA A 3 -6.31 7.45 -5.30
CA ALA A 3 -5.20 8.22 -4.70
C ALA A 3 -4.12 7.33 -4.07
N LEU A 4 -4.51 6.20 -3.46
CA LEU A 4 -3.54 5.24 -2.92
C LEU A 4 -2.77 4.50 -4.02
N VAL A 5 -3.46 4.10 -5.10
CA VAL A 5 -2.82 3.47 -6.26
C VAL A 5 -1.81 4.42 -6.90
N GLU A 6 -2.16 5.70 -7.02
CA GLU A 6 -1.27 6.74 -7.54
C GLU A 6 -0.06 6.96 -6.63
N ALA A 7 -0.27 7.11 -5.32
CA ALA A 7 0.79 7.32 -4.34
C ALA A 7 1.79 6.14 -4.25
N PHE A 8 1.32 4.92 -4.51
CA PHE A 8 2.14 3.70 -4.51
C PHE A 8 2.47 3.17 -5.92
N SER A 9 2.33 4.02 -6.95
CA SER A 9 2.69 3.68 -8.34
C SER A 9 4.17 3.31 -8.49
N SER A 10 5.04 3.84 -7.62
CA SER A 10 6.40 3.38 -7.40
C SER A 10 6.54 2.77 -6.00
N PRO A 11 7.26 1.65 -5.84
CA PRO A 11 7.50 1.05 -4.52
C PRO A 11 8.16 2.03 -3.56
N ARG A 12 7.55 2.27 -2.39
CA ARG A 12 8.06 3.22 -1.40
C ARG A 12 7.59 2.90 0.02
N PRO A 13 8.22 3.48 1.06
CA PRO A 13 7.77 3.31 2.44
C PRO A 13 6.35 3.84 2.66
N ALA A 14 5.49 3.06 3.31
CA ALA A 14 4.09 3.41 3.53
C ALA A 14 3.90 4.75 4.28
N VAL A 15 4.75 5.02 5.28
CA VAL A 15 4.71 6.24 6.09
C VAL A 15 4.90 7.52 5.27
N GLU A 16 5.67 7.47 4.18
CA GLU A 16 5.88 8.65 3.34
C GLU A 16 4.60 9.00 2.56
N ALA A 17 4.01 8.00 1.89
CA ALA A 17 2.76 8.18 1.16
C ALA A 17 1.61 8.60 2.09
N VAL A 18 1.53 8.04 3.30
CA VAL A 18 0.52 8.41 4.30
C VAL A 18 0.62 9.88 4.69
N ARG A 19 1.85 10.36 4.98
CA ARG A 19 2.09 11.76 5.34
C ARG A 19 1.79 12.73 4.20
N GLU A 20 2.01 12.32 2.95
CA GLU A 20 1.70 13.12 1.77
C GLU A 20 0.19 13.19 1.47
N LEU A 21 -0.55 12.12 1.74
CA LEU A 21 -1.98 12.02 1.42
C LEU A 21 -2.89 12.70 2.45
N GLY A 22 -2.46 12.86 3.71
CA GLY A 22 -3.23 13.59 4.72
C GLY A 22 -3.01 13.12 6.16
N ASP A 23 -4.06 13.24 6.98
CA ASP A 23 -4.03 12.84 8.40
C ASP A 23 -3.78 11.32 8.53
N PRO A 24 -2.68 10.88 9.18
CA PRO A 24 -2.37 9.47 9.37
C PRO A 24 -3.51 8.66 10.00
N ILE A 25 -4.28 9.24 10.93
CA ILE A 25 -5.41 8.53 11.58
C ILE A 25 -6.50 8.19 10.56
N ALA A 26 -6.71 9.05 9.57
CA ALA A 26 -7.68 8.84 8.50
C ALA A 26 -7.13 7.96 7.36
N VAL A 27 -5.84 8.08 7.02
CA VAL A 27 -5.25 7.43 5.84
C VAL A 27 -4.81 5.99 6.12
N TRP A 28 -4.23 5.69 7.29
CA TRP A 28 -3.75 4.34 7.60
C TRP A 28 -4.82 3.24 7.45
N PRO A 29 -6.07 3.41 7.92
CA PRO A 29 -7.12 2.41 7.72
C PRO A 29 -7.35 2.07 6.24
N ALA A 30 -7.28 3.06 5.35
CA ALA A 30 -7.43 2.83 3.92
C ALA A 30 -6.23 2.07 3.32
N VAL A 31 -5.00 2.37 3.76
CA VAL A 31 -3.79 1.63 3.37
C VAL A 31 -3.89 0.16 3.80
N PHE A 32 -4.24 -0.11 5.06
CA PHE A 32 -4.41 -1.48 5.56
C PHE A 32 -5.53 -2.22 4.83
N HIS A 33 -6.65 -1.55 4.54
CA HIS A 33 -7.72 -2.13 3.73
C HIS A 33 -7.25 -2.44 2.30
N ALA A 34 -6.45 -1.58 1.68
CA ALA A 34 -5.92 -1.80 0.34
C ALA A 34 -4.90 -2.96 0.29
N LEU A 35 -4.10 -3.13 1.34
CA LEU A 35 -3.22 -4.30 1.51
C LEU A 35 -4.04 -5.58 1.71
N TRP A 36 -5.05 -5.54 2.58
CA TRP A 36 -5.93 -6.68 2.87
C TRP A 36 -6.72 -7.13 1.63
N SER A 37 -7.22 -6.18 0.84
CA SER A 37 -7.98 -6.44 -0.40
C SER A 37 -7.10 -6.78 -1.61
N GLY A 38 -5.78 -6.77 -1.45
CA GLY A 38 -4.83 -7.09 -2.53
C GLY A 38 -4.73 -6.01 -3.62
N VAL A 39 -5.21 -4.79 -3.38
CA VAL A 39 -4.98 -3.63 -4.27
C VAL A 39 -3.53 -3.16 -4.16
N LEU A 40 -3.00 -3.17 -2.95
CA LEU A 40 -1.59 -2.95 -2.66
C LEU A 40 -0.95 -4.26 -2.21
N ARG A 41 0.36 -4.33 -2.32
CA ARG A 41 1.17 -5.44 -1.82
C ARG A 41 2.35 -4.92 -1.02
N VAL A 42 2.80 -5.76 -0.10
CA VAL A 42 3.97 -5.58 0.75
C VAL A 42 4.60 -6.96 0.96
N ARG A 43 5.89 -7.02 1.22
CA ARG A 43 6.50 -8.28 1.68
C ARG A 43 6.15 -8.47 3.16
N LEU A 44 5.84 -9.70 3.53
CA LEU A 44 5.49 -10.09 4.91
C LEU A 44 6.44 -11.17 5.44
N ASP A 45 7.65 -11.25 4.87
CA ASP A 45 8.75 -12.01 5.46
C ASP A 45 9.28 -11.37 6.76
N GLU A 46 8.95 -10.10 6.98
CA GLU A 46 9.08 -9.38 8.24
C GLU A 46 7.72 -8.83 8.73
N PRO A 47 7.55 -8.58 10.03
CA PRO A 47 6.33 -7.98 10.56
C PRO A 47 6.03 -6.63 9.90
N LEU A 48 4.77 -6.39 9.55
CA LEU A 48 4.36 -5.14 8.92
C LEU A 48 4.59 -3.94 9.86
N HIS A 49 5.31 -2.94 9.37
CA HIS A 49 5.55 -1.67 10.06
C HIS A 49 5.43 -0.49 9.08
N GLU A 50 5.40 0.74 9.60
CA GLU A 50 5.13 1.94 8.81
C GLU A 50 6.15 2.22 7.69
N ARG A 51 7.38 1.68 7.81
CA ARG A 51 8.46 1.85 6.82
C ARG A 51 8.51 0.72 5.79
N ALA A 52 7.63 -0.27 5.89
CA ALA A 52 7.57 -1.37 4.93
C ALA A 52 7.33 -0.81 3.51
N ILE A 53 8.00 -1.40 2.53
CA ILE A 53 7.91 -0.96 1.13
C ILE A 53 6.63 -1.51 0.53
N VAL A 54 5.72 -0.60 0.18
CA VAL A 54 4.42 -0.91 -0.41
C VAL A 54 4.43 -0.52 -1.88
N SER A 55 3.79 -1.33 -2.71
CA SER A 55 3.55 -1.04 -4.13
C SER A 55 2.15 -1.46 -4.53
N VAL A 56 1.68 -1.01 -5.70
CA VAL A 56 0.48 -1.59 -6.34
C VAL A 56 0.67 -3.09 -6.56
N ALA A 57 -0.37 -3.87 -6.29
CA ALA A 57 -0.40 -5.28 -6.69
C ALA A 57 -0.56 -5.35 -8.21
N ARG A 58 0.44 -5.88 -8.91
CA ARG A 58 0.26 -6.27 -10.32
C ARG A 58 -0.74 -7.42 -10.32
N GLN A 59 -1.85 -7.27 -11.05
CA GLN A 59 -2.71 -8.41 -11.39
C GLN A 59 -1.80 -9.47 -12.02
N GLU A 60 -1.68 -10.64 -11.38
CA GLU A 60 -1.11 -11.78 -12.09
C GLU A 60 -2.07 -12.03 -13.27
N ALA A 61 -1.58 -11.83 -14.49
CA ALA A 61 -2.33 -12.27 -15.66
C ALA A 61 -2.61 -13.76 -15.44
N GLY A 62 -3.90 -14.10 -15.35
CA GLY A 62 -4.40 -15.31 -14.72
C GLY A 62 -3.51 -16.53 -14.91
N ALA A 63 -3.18 -17.19 -13.80
CA ALA A 63 -2.79 -18.59 -13.86
C ALA A 63 -3.96 -19.35 -14.53
N ALA A 64 -3.69 -19.80 -15.75
CA ALA A 64 -4.57 -20.64 -16.56
C ALA A 64 -4.77 -22.03 -15.93
#